data_AF-A0A351T1U4-F1
#
_entry.id   AF-A0A351T1U4-F1
#
_cell.length_a   1.000
_cell.length_b   1.000
_cell.length_c   1.000
_cell.angle_alpha   90.00
_cell.angle_beta   90.00
_cell.angle_gamma   90.00
#
_symmetry.space_group_name_H-M   'P 1'
#
loop_
_entity.id
_entity.type
_entity.pdbx_description
1 polymer ?
#
loop_
_entity_poly.entity_id
_entity_poly.type
_entity_poly.pdbx_seq_one_letter_code
_entity_poly.pdbx_strand_id
1 'polypeptide(L)'
;WQKALENFDRGYGVIGKYNGDTVAELYLLMAEAAINRREFDRASREMQNLQPSELPIALESRLWLLRGLVAEGQGNSDDAIAAYNMAESRHYRPTEVPARLAKLELLGRLGSLSSEDTIDGLEKLRYAWRGDDIELRVLHALGEKYIDAKKYRNGLSVMRSAVTNFPDALRSKQIAMRMGEVFSGLYLDGAADDLPPIKALALYYDFRELTPVGKDGDEMIRRLGERLVSVDLLAEAAELLDHQVRYRLAGTAKAQVAAQLAVIQLLDRQPEDALETIRRTRQTRLPQDLNVTRLLLEARALTEMEDYEYALDLIDGIETPEADLLRADIYWESENWTAAAGAMETVLGERWRVPASLTLVEQGQVMRASIAYALAGEQQALDALKGRYGPKMTMGRYAEAFDVLTQSPDASGVAFRQLASTIADIDTLQDFLANYRGDVSAADVNS
;
A
#
# COMPACT_ATOMS: atom_id res chain seq x y z
N TRP A 1 34.66 -20.43 12.97
CA TRP A 1 35.75 -20.30 11.99
C TRP A 1 37.09 -19.92 12.59
N GLN A 2 37.26 -18.77 13.27
CA GLN A 2 38.56 -18.41 13.89
C GLN A 2 39.09 -19.49 14.85
N LYS A 3 38.26 -19.96 15.80
CA LYS A 3 38.61 -21.08 16.69
C LYS A 3 38.99 -22.35 15.93
N ALA A 4 38.42 -22.59 14.74
CA ALA A 4 38.76 -23.76 13.94
C ALA A 4 40.18 -23.63 13.37
N LEU A 5 40.50 -22.47 12.79
CA LEU A 5 41.85 -22.16 12.30
C LEU A 5 42.90 -22.26 13.41
N GLU A 6 42.63 -21.70 14.59
CA GLU A 6 43.54 -21.80 15.76
C GLU A 6 43.77 -23.26 16.19
N ASN A 7 42.76 -24.12 16.12
CA ASN A 7 42.92 -25.54 16.44
C ASN A 7 43.68 -26.29 15.35
N PHE A 8 43.47 -25.97 14.08
CA PHE A 8 44.26 -26.52 12.97
C PHE A 8 45.74 -26.10 13.09
N ASP A 9 46.02 -24.85 13.45
CA ASP A 9 47.39 -24.36 13.64
C ASP A 9 48.12 -25.11 14.77
N ARG A 10 47.42 -25.41 15.87
CA ARG A 10 47.97 -26.24 16.96
C ARG A 10 48.23 -27.68 16.52
N GLY A 11 47.41 -28.22 15.64
CA GLY A 11 47.48 -29.60 15.14
C GLY A 11 48.37 -29.79 13.90
N TYR A 12 48.86 -28.71 13.29
CA TYR A 12 49.49 -28.75 11.97
C TYR A 12 50.65 -29.74 11.87
N GLY A 13 51.51 -29.79 12.89
CA GLY A 13 52.70 -30.64 12.94
C GLY A 13 52.44 -32.16 12.98
N VAL A 14 51.20 -32.59 13.18
CA VAL A 14 50.84 -34.03 13.19
C VAL A 14 50.02 -34.47 11.98
N ILE A 15 49.61 -33.54 11.10
CA ILE A 15 48.78 -33.85 9.92
C ILE A 15 49.47 -34.87 9.01
N GLY A 16 50.77 -34.72 8.75
CA GLY A 16 51.53 -35.64 7.87
C GLY A 16 51.66 -37.08 8.38
N LYS A 17 51.12 -37.42 9.56
CA LYS A 17 51.11 -38.78 10.12
C LYS A 17 49.88 -39.60 9.69
N TYR A 18 48.87 -38.96 9.10
CA TYR A 18 47.67 -39.64 8.59
C TYR A 18 47.89 -40.15 7.15
N ASN A 19 46.93 -40.95 6.65
CA ASN A 19 46.95 -41.37 5.25
C ASN A 19 46.66 -40.19 4.29
N GLY A 20 46.95 -40.36 3.00
CA GLY A 20 46.83 -39.30 2.00
C GLY A 20 45.44 -38.66 1.92
N ASP A 21 44.38 -39.46 1.99
CA ASP A 21 43.00 -38.97 1.89
C ASP A 21 42.60 -38.11 3.09
N THR A 22 42.96 -38.54 4.30
CA THR A 22 42.72 -37.76 5.54
C THR A 22 43.55 -36.48 5.55
N VAL A 23 44.79 -36.53 5.06
CA VAL A 23 45.62 -35.33 4.91
C VAL A 23 44.96 -34.33 3.97
N ALA A 24 44.49 -34.79 2.80
CA ALA A 24 43.78 -33.95 1.85
C ALA A 24 42.48 -33.37 2.44
N GLU A 25 41.69 -34.18 3.14
CA GLU A 25 40.47 -33.71 3.81
C GLU A 25 40.74 -32.61 4.84
N LEU A 26 41.78 -32.77 5.67
CA LEU A 26 42.17 -31.77 6.66
C LEU A 26 42.61 -30.46 6.00
N TYR A 27 43.41 -30.52 4.93
CA TYR A 27 43.81 -29.33 4.17
C TYR A 27 42.61 -28.62 3.53
N LEU A 28 41.65 -29.36 2.98
CA LEU A 28 40.43 -28.79 2.43
C LEU A 28 39.55 -28.14 3.51
N LEU A 29 39.46 -28.72 4.70
CA LEU A 29 38.77 -28.12 5.85
C LEU A 29 39.46 -26.84 6.34
N MET A 30 40.80 -26.82 6.37
CA MET A 30 41.58 -25.63 6.69
C MET A 30 41.35 -24.52 5.65
N ALA A 31 41.38 -24.86 4.36
CA ALA A 31 41.11 -23.93 3.28
C ALA A 31 39.69 -23.35 3.37
N GLU A 32 38.68 -24.19 3.63
CA GLU A 32 37.30 -23.73 3.82
C GLU A 32 37.17 -22.79 5.03
N ALA A 33 37.81 -23.10 6.15
CA ALA A 33 37.81 -22.22 7.33
C ALA A 33 38.48 -20.86 7.02
N ALA A 34 39.55 -20.86 6.23
CA ALA A 34 40.24 -19.65 5.78
C ALA A 34 39.38 -18.83 4.81
N ILE A 35 38.69 -19.46 3.85
CA ILE A 35 37.73 -18.80 2.93
C ILE A 35 36.61 -18.12 3.72
N ASN A 36 36.02 -18.80 4.71
CA ASN A 36 34.99 -18.23 5.59
C ASN A 36 35.49 -17.02 6.40
N ARG A 37 36.81 -16.83 6.50
CA ARG A 37 37.46 -15.70 7.15
C ARG A 37 37.97 -14.63 6.17
N ARG A 38 37.80 -14.86 4.87
CA ARG A 38 38.36 -14.07 3.76
C ARG A 38 39.89 -14.08 3.73
N GLU A 39 40.52 -15.11 4.29
CA GLU A 39 41.97 -15.35 4.22
C GLU A 39 42.33 -16.15 2.95
N PHE A 40 42.06 -15.58 1.77
CA PHE A 40 42.17 -16.31 0.49
C PHE A 40 43.59 -16.81 0.19
N ASP A 41 44.61 -16.02 0.51
CA ASP A 41 46.01 -16.43 0.32
C ASP A 41 46.39 -17.63 1.20
N ARG A 42 45.82 -17.71 2.40
CA ARG A 42 45.99 -18.88 3.27
C ARG A 42 45.30 -20.09 2.67
N ALA A 43 44.04 -19.95 2.25
CA ALA A 43 43.31 -21.05 1.62
C ALA A 43 44.05 -21.60 0.38
N SER A 44 44.62 -20.73 -0.45
CA SER A 44 45.46 -21.12 -1.59
C SER A 44 46.67 -21.95 -1.16
N ARG A 45 47.38 -21.54 -0.10
CA ARG A 45 48.54 -22.29 0.42
C ARG A 45 48.16 -23.67 0.92
N GLU A 46 47.06 -23.80 1.66
CA GLU A 46 46.59 -25.11 2.17
C GLU A 46 46.26 -26.09 1.02
N MET A 47 45.77 -25.57 -0.11
CA MET A 47 45.41 -26.38 -1.28
C MET A 47 46.54 -26.57 -2.31
N GLN A 48 47.67 -25.87 -2.15
CA GLN A 48 48.71 -25.77 -3.19
C GLN A 48 49.31 -27.13 -3.56
N ASN A 49 49.47 -28.01 -2.58
CA ASN A 49 50.11 -29.31 -2.75
C ASN A 49 49.13 -30.45 -3.10
N LEU A 50 47.83 -30.16 -3.16
CA LEU A 50 46.82 -31.16 -3.50
C LEU A 50 46.72 -31.32 -5.02
N GLN A 51 47.10 -32.50 -5.52
CA GLN A 51 47.00 -32.86 -6.93
C GLN A 51 45.63 -33.47 -7.24
N PRO A 52 44.79 -32.85 -8.09
CA PRO A 52 43.44 -33.35 -8.37
C PRO A 52 43.39 -34.79 -8.87
N SER A 53 44.35 -35.21 -9.71
CA SER A 53 44.41 -36.55 -10.29
C SER A 53 44.72 -37.66 -9.28
N GLU A 54 45.19 -37.31 -8.09
CA GLU A 54 45.54 -38.26 -7.03
C GLU A 54 44.45 -38.38 -5.96
N LEU A 55 43.38 -37.57 -6.06
CA LEU A 55 42.31 -37.51 -5.06
C LEU A 55 41.10 -38.37 -5.45
N PRO A 56 40.41 -38.96 -4.47
CA PRO A 56 39.06 -39.48 -4.67
C PRO A 56 38.10 -38.41 -5.20
N ILE A 57 37.12 -38.80 -6.02
CA ILE A 57 36.17 -37.89 -6.71
C ILE A 57 35.52 -36.85 -5.78
N ALA A 58 35.22 -37.23 -4.54
CA ALA A 58 34.61 -36.34 -3.55
C ALA A 58 35.56 -35.22 -3.09
N LEU A 59 36.82 -35.56 -2.81
CA LEU A 59 37.86 -34.60 -2.41
C LEU A 59 38.31 -33.76 -3.60
N GLU A 60 38.40 -34.37 -4.79
CA GLU A 60 38.72 -33.66 -6.02
C GLU A 60 37.67 -32.59 -6.34
N SER A 61 36.38 -32.96 -6.30
CA SER A 61 35.30 -32.00 -6.58
C SER A 61 35.23 -30.89 -5.52
N ARG A 62 35.51 -31.20 -4.25
CA ARG A 62 35.62 -30.21 -3.18
C ARG A 62 36.80 -29.26 -3.39
N LEU A 63 37.96 -29.78 -3.78
CA LEU A 63 39.13 -28.96 -4.13
C LEU A 63 38.80 -27.95 -5.23
N TRP A 64 38.12 -28.38 -6.30
CA TRP A 64 37.70 -27.48 -7.38
C TRP A 64 36.71 -26.41 -6.91
N LEU A 65 35.72 -26.77 -6.08
CA LEU A 65 34.80 -25.80 -5.48
C LEU A 65 35.55 -24.73 -4.66
N LEU A 66 36.46 -25.15 -3.77
CA LEU A 66 37.22 -24.22 -2.92
C LEU A 66 38.18 -23.35 -3.73
N ARG A 67 38.81 -23.88 -4.79
CA ARG A 67 39.61 -23.09 -5.74
C ARG A 67 38.76 -22.00 -6.42
N GLY A 68 37.55 -22.34 -6.84
CA GLY A 68 36.62 -21.36 -7.42
C GLY A 68 36.26 -20.24 -6.44
N LEU A 69 35.92 -20.60 -5.20
CA LEU A 69 35.60 -19.63 -4.14
C LEU A 69 36.78 -18.70 -3.80
N VAL A 70 38.00 -19.22 -3.81
CA VAL A 70 39.22 -18.44 -3.61
C VAL A 70 39.45 -17.47 -4.78
N ALA A 71 39.37 -17.97 -6.02
CA ALA A 71 39.56 -17.14 -7.21
C ALA A 71 38.51 -16.02 -7.28
N GLU A 72 37.24 -16.33 -6.98
CA GLU A 72 36.16 -15.34 -6.90
C GLU A 72 36.44 -14.30 -5.81
N GLY A 73 36.89 -14.74 -4.63
CA GLY A 73 37.25 -13.86 -3.52
C GLY A 73 38.45 -12.94 -3.80
N GLN A 74 39.35 -13.37 -4.68
CA GLN A 74 40.50 -12.59 -5.15
C GLN A 74 40.16 -11.70 -6.37
N GLY A 75 38.96 -11.81 -6.93
CA GLY A 75 38.52 -11.05 -8.10
C GLY A 75 38.88 -11.68 -9.46
N ASN A 76 39.49 -12.87 -9.47
CA ASN A 76 39.87 -13.61 -10.67
C ASN A 76 38.67 -14.40 -11.21
N SER A 77 37.77 -13.70 -11.91
CA SER A 77 36.47 -14.26 -12.28
C SER A 77 36.55 -15.42 -13.28
N ASP A 78 37.46 -15.35 -14.26
CA ASP A 78 37.63 -16.41 -15.27
C ASP A 78 38.13 -17.72 -14.63
N ASP A 79 39.11 -17.61 -13.72
CA ASP A 79 39.63 -18.76 -12.96
C ASP A 79 38.56 -19.36 -12.05
N ALA A 80 37.71 -18.52 -11.45
CA ALA A 80 36.60 -18.97 -10.63
C ALA A 80 35.59 -19.78 -11.44
N ILE A 81 35.17 -19.26 -12.59
CA ILE A 81 34.23 -19.95 -13.50
C ILE A 81 34.83 -21.26 -14.00
N ALA A 82 36.11 -21.28 -14.37
CA ALA A 82 36.80 -22.50 -14.79
C ALA A 82 36.81 -23.55 -13.68
N ALA A 83 37.14 -23.16 -12.45
CA ALA A 83 37.15 -24.05 -11.30
C ALA A 83 35.74 -24.57 -10.94
N TYR A 84 34.70 -23.74 -11.02
CA TYR A 84 33.31 -24.19 -10.84
C TYR A 84 32.88 -25.19 -11.91
N ASN A 85 33.23 -24.96 -13.18
CA ASN A 85 32.96 -25.92 -14.26
C ASN A 85 33.68 -27.27 -14.01
N MET A 86 34.90 -27.23 -13.48
CA MET A 86 35.62 -28.46 -13.10
C MET A 86 34.90 -29.19 -11.97
N ALA A 87 34.45 -28.49 -10.91
CA ALA A 87 33.67 -29.10 -9.82
C ALA A 87 32.38 -29.75 -10.33
N GLU A 88 31.65 -29.08 -11.23
CA GLU A 88 30.42 -29.57 -11.85
C GLU A 88 30.64 -30.83 -12.69
N SER A 89 31.73 -30.88 -13.47
CA SER A 89 32.05 -32.02 -14.33
C SER A 89 32.32 -33.33 -13.57
N ARG A 90 32.49 -33.26 -12.24
CA ARG A 90 32.69 -34.44 -11.39
C ARG A 90 31.41 -35.13 -10.98
N HIS A 91 30.25 -34.52 -11.23
CA HIS A 91 28.92 -35.08 -10.93
C HIS A 91 28.76 -35.55 -9.47
N TYR A 92 29.51 -34.93 -8.54
CA TYR A 92 29.40 -35.17 -7.11
C TYR A 92 28.46 -34.12 -6.52
N ARG A 93 27.18 -34.50 -6.35
CA ARG A 93 26.10 -33.56 -5.99
C ARG A 93 26.42 -32.61 -4.82
N PRO A 94 27.05 -33.05 -3.71
CA PRO A 94 27.36 -32.17 -2.57
C PRO A 94 28.24 -30.96 -2.90
N THR A 95 28.99 -30.99 -4.01
CA THR A 95 29.87 -29.90 -4.46
C THR A 95 29.42 -29.33 -5.80
N GLU A 96 28.78 -30.12 -6.66
CA GLU A 96 28.18 -29.68 -7.93
C GLU A 96 27.14 -28.59 -7.71
N VAL A 97 26.22 -28.76 -6.76
CA VAL A 97 25.14 -27.79 -6.50
C VAL A 97 25.70 -26.47 -5.96
N PRO A 98 26.58 -26.44 -4.93
CA PRO A 98 27.25 -25.22 -4.51
C PRO A 98 28.07 -24.55 -5.62
N ALA A 99 28.77 -25.32 -6.46
CA ALA A 99 29.54 -24.78 -7.57
C ALA A 99 28.64 -24.11 -8.61
N ARG A 100 27.52 -24.74 -8.97
CA ARG A 100 26.51 -24.15 -9.87
C ARG A 100 25.92 -22.87 -9.31
N LEU A 101 25.57 -22.88 -8.02
CA LEU A 101 25.04 -21.68 -7.36
C LEU A 101 26.05 -20.53 -7.44
N ALA A 102 27.30 -20.76 -7.01
CA ALA A 102 28.34 -19.75 -7.04
C ALA A 102 28.63 -19.24 -8.46
N LYS A 103 28.66 -20.15 -9.45
CA LYS A 103 28.81 -19.79 -10.86
C LYS A 103 27.68 -18.91 -11.38
N LEU A 104 26.42 -19.27 -11.10
CA LEU A 104 25.25 -18.47 -11.50
C LEU A 104 25.27 -17.09 -10.85
N GLU A 105 25.57 -17.01 -9.56
CA GLU A 105 25.70 -15.74 -8.84
C GLU A 105 26.81 -14.86 -9.44
N LEU A 106 27.98 -15.44 -9.72
CA LEU A 106 29.11 -14.73 -10.33
C LEU A 106 28.80 -14.24 -11.74
N LEU A 107 28.28 -15.11 -12.61
CA LEU A 107 27.92 -14.74 -13.99
C LEU A 107 26.83 -13.67 -14.03
N GLY A 108 25.85 -13.75 -13.11
CA GLY A 108 24.83 -12.71 -12.96
C GLY A 108 25.41 -11.38 -12.48
N ARG A 109 26.36 -11.37 -11.53
CA ARG A 109 27.04 -10.14 -11.08
C ARG A 109 27.90 -9.50 -12.19
N LEU A 110 28.49 -10.32 -13.06
CA LEU A 110 29.27 -9.85 -14.21
C LEU A 110 28.40 -9.38 -15.38
N GLY A 111 27.08 -9.60 -15.35
CA GLY A 111 26.19 -9.34 -16.47
C GLY A 111 26.38 -10.29 -17.65
N SER A 112 27.13 -11.38 -17.47
CA SER A 112 27.34 -12.43 -18.48
C SER A 112 26.13 -13.35 -18.64
N LEU A 113 25.24 -13.38 -17.65
CA LEU A 113 23.91 -13.97 -17.73
C LEU A 113 22.84 -12.90 -17.53
N SER A 114 21.74 -13.00 -18.28
CA SER A 114 20.58 -12.15 -18.05
C SER A 114 19.93 -12.45 -16.70
N SER A 115 19.09 -11.53 -16.21
CA SER A 115 18.32 -11.77 -14.98
C SER A 115 17.40 -12.97 -15.12
N GLU A 116 16.78 -13.15 -16.30
CA GLU A 116 15.90 -14.29 -16.59
C GLU A 116 16.66 -15.62 -16.61
N ASP A 117 17.81 -15.68 -17.30
CA ASP A 117 18.64 -16.90 -17.34
C ASP A 117 19.17 -17.27 -15.96
N THR A 118 19.48 -16.27 -15.14
CA THR A 118 19.93 -16.48 -13.75
C THR A 118 18.79 -17.07 -12.91
N ILE A 119 17.58 -16.53 -13.02
CA ILE A 119 16.38 -17.04 -12.34
C ILE A 119 16.11 -18.49 -12.77
N ASP A 120 16.11 -18.78 -14.08
CA ASP A 120 15.88 -20.13 -14.62
C ASP A 120 16.92 -21.13 -14.11
N GLY A 121 18.19 -20.71 -14.01
CA GLY A 121 19.26 -21.51 -13.42
C GLY A 121 19.01 -21.83 -11.94
N LEU A 122 18.64 -20.82 -11.16
CA LEU A 122 18.34 -20.96 -9.72
C LEU A 122 17.08 -21.80 -9.46
N GLU A 123 16.05 -21.67 -10.30
CA GLU A 123 14.86 -22.53 -10.24
C GLU A 123 15.20 -24.01 -10.46
N LYS A 124 16.05 -24.31 -11.45
CA LYS A 124 16.53 -25.69 -11.67
C LYS A 124 17.29 -26.21 -10.45
N LEU A 125 18.13 -25.39 -9.83
CA LEU A 125 18.85 -25.78 -8.61
C LEU A 125 17.92 -26.05 -7.42
N ARG A 126 16.84 -25.28 -7.28
CA ARG A 126 15.81 -25.51 -6.25
C ARG A 126 15.19 -26.91 -6.32
N TYR A 127 15.11 -27.52 -7.50
CA TYR A 127 14.63 -28.90 -7.66
C TYR A 127 15.73 -29.95 -7.54
N ALA A 128 17.01 -29.57 -7.71
CA ALA A 128 18.14 -30.48 -7.69
C ALA A 128 18.62 -30.86 -6.27
N TRP A 129 18.34 -30.01 -5.27
CA TRP A 129 18.86 -30.17 -3.90
C TRP A 129 17.88 -29.67 -2.84
N ARG A 130 17.80 -30.37 -1.70
CA ARG A 130 16.86 -30.09 -0.59
C ARG A 130 17.44 -30.48 0.77
N GLY A 131 17.06 -29.75 1.81
CA GLY A 131 17.15 -30.16 3.21
C GLY A 131 18.27 -29.53 4.04
N ASP A 132 19.06 -28.60 3.50
CA ASP A 132 20.22 -28.04 4.20
C ASP A 132 20.48 -26.55 3.87
N ASP A 133 21.62 -26.03 4.36
CA ASP A 133 22.03 -24.63 4.12
C ASP A 133 22.18 -24.29 2.62
N ILE A 134 22.48 -25.28 1.76
CA ILE A 134 22.59 -25.04 0.32
C ILE A 134 21.20 -24.76 -0.27
N GLU A 135 20.16 -25.51 0.13
CA GLU A 135 18.78 -25.16 -0.24
C GLU A 135 18.46 -23.73 0.21
N LEU A 136 18.77 -23.39 1.46
CA LEU A 136 18.50 -22.05 2.00
C LEU A 136 19.22 -20.95 1.21
N ARG A 137 20.48 -21.17 0.79
CA ARG A 137 21.23 -20.25 -0.07
C ARG A 137 20.60 -20.11 -1.46
N VAL A 138 20.19 -21.22 -2.08
CA VAL A 138 19.49 -21.19 -3.38
C VAL A 138 18.19 -20.41 -3.28
N LEU A 139 17.38 -20.65 -2.25
CA LEU A 139 16.11 -19.94 -2.04
C LEU A 139 16.34 -18.43 -1.79
N HIS A 140 17.35 -18.08 -1.00
CA HIS A 140 17.72 -16.67 -0.78
C HIS A 140 18.12 -15.99 -2.10
N ALA A 141 19.05 -16.58 -2.86
CA ALA A 141 19.51 -16.02 -4.13
C ALA A 141 18.36 -15.88 -5.15
N LEU A 142 17.50 -16.91 -5.25
CA LEU A 142 16.32 -16.88 -6.12
C LEU A 142 15.32 -15.80 -5.69
N GLY A 143 15.10 -15.66 -4.38
CA GLY A 143 14.27 -14.62 -3.81
C GLY A 143 14.73 -13.22 -4.20
N GLU A 144 16.01 -12.89 -3.96
CA GLU A 144 16.59 -11.59 -4.33
C GLU A 144 16.46 -11.34 -5.83
N LYS A 145 16.75 -12.34 -6.68
CA LYS A 145 16.63 -12.17 -8.13
C LYS A 145 15.20 -11.90 -8.59
N TYR A 146 14.20 -12.50 -7.96
CA TYR A 146 12.82 -12.14 -8.24
C TYR A 146 12.48 -10.71 -7.79
N ILE A 147 12.96 -10.27 -6.63
CA ILE A 147 12.75 -8.90 -6.16
C ILE A 147 13.42 -7.89 -7.11
N ASP A 148 14.68 -8.12 -7.50
CA ASP A 148 15.41 -7.31 -8.48
C ASP A 148 14.64 -7.21 -9.81
N ALA A 149 13.99 -8.30 -10.23
CA ALA A 149 13.18 -8.36 -11.44
C ALA A 149 11.75 -7.80 -11.27
N LYS A 150 11.44 -7.12 -10.15
CA LYS A 150 10.09 -6.66 -9.76
C LYS A 150 9.01 -7.76 -9.72
N LYS A 151 9.41 -9.04 -9.64
CA LYS A 151 8.54 -10.21 -9.48
C LYS A 151 8.24 -10.44 -7.99
N TYR A 152 7.71 -9.42 -7.31
CA TYR A 152 7.60 -9.35 -5.84
C TYR A 152 6.89 -10.56 -5.21
N ARG A 153 5.73 -10.96 -5.73
CA ARG A 153 4.97 -12.13 -5.22
C ARG A 153 5.83 -13.40 -5.22
N ASN A 154 6.60 -13.64 -6.28
CA ASN A 154 7.45 -14.82 -6.40
C ASN A 154 8.63 -14.74 -5.41
N GLY A 155 9.30 -13.58 -5.34
CA GLY A 155 10.43 -13.36 -4.43
C GLY A 155 10.03 -13.56 -2.97
N LEU A 156 8.98 -12.86 -2.52
CA LEU A 156 8.46 -12.99 -1.16
C LEU A 156 7.95 -14.40 -0.86
N SER A 157 7.34 -15.11 -1.82
CA SER A 157 6.89 -16.50 -1.63
C SER A 157 8.06 -17.47 -1.40
N VAL A 158 9.12 -17.33 -2.19
CA VAL A 158 10.33 -18.16 -2.07
C VAL A 158 11.05 -17.86 -0.74
N MET A 159 11.19 -16.57 -0.39
CA MET A 159 11.78 -16.15 0.87
C MET A 159 10.97 -16.64 2.08
N ARG A 160 9.63 -16.54 2.04
CA ARG A 160 8.76 -17.10 3.09
C ARG A 160 8.95 -18.60 3.25
N SER A 161 9.05 -19.34 2.14
CA SER A 161 9.33 -20.78 2.17
C SER A 161 10.68 -21.06 2.83
N ALA A 162 11.70 -20.24 2.54
CA ALA A 162 13.02 -20.35 3.14
C ALA A 162 12.99 -20.15 4.67
N VAL A 163 12.33 -19.10 5.14
CA VAL A 163 12.18 -18.80 6.58
C VAL A 163 11.37 -19.89 7.29
N THR A 164 10.32 -20.41 6.65
CA THR A 164 9.45 -21.46 7.21
C THR A 164 10.18 -22.79 7.34
N ASN A 165 10.96 -23.17 6.33
CA ASN A 165 11.65 -24.46 6.31
C ASN A 165 12.93 -24.48 7.15
N PHE A 166 13.55 -23.32 7.39
CA PHE A 166 14.83 -23.20 8.10
C PHE A 166 14.76 -22.16 9.23
N PRO A 167 13.85 -22.26 10.21
CA PRO A 167 13.58 -21.18 11.17
C PRO A 167 14.78 -20.81 12.06
N ASP A 168 15.64 -21.79 12.39
CA ASP A 168 16.77 -21.59 13.30
C ASP A 168 18.04 -21.03 12.62
N ALA A 169 18.07 -21.00 11.29
CA ALA A 169 19.24 -20.56 10.55
C ALA A 169 19.42 -19.04 10.64
N LEU A 170 20.67 -18.58 10.85
CA LEU A 170 21.00 -17.15 10.89
C LEU A 170 20.60 -16.43 9.59
N ARG A 171 20.78 -17.10 8.44
CA ARG A 171 20.39 -16.60 7.11
C ARG A 171 18.88 -16.39 7.00
N SER A 172 18.06 -17.23 7.64
CA SER A 172 16.60 -17.06 7.65
C SER A 172 16.17 -15.77 8.35
N LYS A 173 16.88 -15.37 9.43
CA LYS A 173 16.63 -14.07 10.07
C LYS A 173 16.93 -12.91 9.13
N GLN A 174 18.00 -13.01 8.34
CA GLN A 174 18.35 -11.99 7.33
C GLN A 174 17.31 -11.93 6.22
N ILE A 175 16.85 -13.09 5.73
CA ILE A 175 15.78 -13.17 4.73
C ILE A 175 14.50 -12.54 5.28
N ALA A 176 14.12 -12.83 6.53
CA ALA A 176 12.92 -12.25 7.15
C ALA A 176 13.00 -10.72 7.26
N MET A 177 14.14 -10.16 7.70
CA MET A 177 14.33 -8.70 7.72
C MET A 177 14.20 -8.10 6.32
N ARG A 178 14.83 -8.73 5.33
CA ARG A 178 14.80 -8.31 3.93
C ARG A 178 13.39 -8.37 3.34
N MET A 179 12.60 -9.39 3.66
CA MET A 179 11.18 -9.46 3.29
C MET A 179 10.41 -8.24 3.83
N GLY A 180 10.63 -7.88 5.10
CA GLY A 180 10.04 -6.69 5.71
C GLY A 180 10.46 -5.39 5.02
N GLU A 181 11.74 -5.22 4.70
CA GLU A 181 12.26 -4.06 3.97
C GLU A 181 11.60 -3.92 2.58
N VAL A 182 11.54 -5.01 1.82
CA VAL A 182 10.91 -5.03 0.50
C VAL A 182 9.41 -4.70 0.60
N PHE A 183 8.72 -5.28 1.58
CA PHE A 183 7.29 -5.05 1.78
C PHE A 183 7.01 -3.60 2.20
N SER A 184 7.80 -3.03 3.12
CA SER A 184 7.71 -1.62 3.48
C SER A 184 7.99 -0.71 2.28
N GLY A 185 9.05 -0.97 1.51
CA GLY A 185 9.36 -0.16 0.33
C GLY A 185 8.28 -0.21 -0.76
N LEU A 186 7.54 -1.31 -0.87
CA LEU A 186 6.38 -1.39 -1.76
C LEU A 186 5.29 -0.38 -1.37
N TYR A 187 4.85 -0.38 -0.12
CA TYR A 187 3.64 0.37 0.25
C TYR A 187 3.92 1.73 0.90
N LEU A 188 5.13 2.00 1.38
CA LEU A 188 5.52 3.28 2.00
C LEU A 188 6.36 4.14 1.06
N ASP A 189 7.18 3.55 0.19
CA ASP A 189 8.03 4.31 -0.73
C ASP A 189 7.46 4.38 -2.16
N GLY A 190 6.22 3.92 -2.36
CA GLY A 190 5.49 4.04 -3.62
C GLY A 190 5.85 3.01 -4.70
N ALA A 191 6.71 2.02 -4.42
CA ALA A 191 7.05 1.00 -5.43
C ALA A 191 5.86 0.10 -5.80
N ALA A 192 4.82 0.02 -4.95
CA ALA A 192 3.56 -0.61 -5.26
C ALA A 192 2.73 0.21 -6.27
N ASP A 193 2.97 1.51 -6.43
CA ASP A 193 2.19 2.39 -7.32
C ASP A 193 2.31 2.00 -8.80
N ASP A 194 3.41 1.35 -9.17
CA ASP A 194 3.63 0.74 -10.48
C ASP A 194 2.74 -0.51 -10.74
N LEU A 195 2.18 -1.13 -9.70
CA LEU A 195 1.36 -2.34 -9.81
C LEU A 195 -0.11 -1.99 -10.01
N PRO A 196 -0.90 -2.72 -10.81
CA PRO A 196 -2.35 -2.56 -10.81
C PRO A 196 -2.94 -2.66 -9.38
N PRO A 197 -3.90 -1.80 -8.98
CA PRO A 197 -4.40 -1.73 -7.60
C PRO A 197 -4.84 -3.08 -7.02
N ILE A 198 -5.58 -3.87 -7.80
CA ILE A 198 -6.02 -5.22 -7.39
C ILE A 198 -4.82 -6.15 -7.12
N LYS A 199 -3.74 -6.04 -7.92
CA LYS A 199 -2.52 -6.83 -7.70
C LYS A 199 -1.77 -6.36 -6.45
N ALA A 200 -1.72 -5.05 -6.20
CA ALA A 200 -1.15 -4.50 -4.98
C ALA A 200 -1.92 -4.97 -3.74
N LEU A 201 -3.25 -5.00 -3.79
CA LEU A 201 -4.10 -5.52 -2.71
C LEU A 201 -3.90 -7.02 -2.49
N ALA A 202 -3.90 -7.82 -3.57
CA ALA A 202 -3.66 -9.26 -3.47
C ALA A 202 -2.27 -9.58 -2.90
N LEU A 203 -1.25 -8.82 -3.28
CA LEU A 203 0.10 -8.94 -2.73
C LEU A 203 0.14 -8.56 -1.24
N TYR A 204 -0.63 -7.55 -0.83
CA TYR A 204 -0.71 -7.14 0.57
C TYR A 204 -1.30 -8.28 1.40
N TYR A 205 -2.43 -8.85 0.98
CA TYR A 205 -3.08 -9.95 1.70
C TYR A 205 -2.25 -11.23 1.75
N ASP A 206 -1.50 -11.54 0.69
CA ASP A 206 -0.60 -12.70 0.67
C ASP A 206 0.48 -12.62 1.75
N PHE A 207 0.91 -11.40 2.12
CA PHE A 207 2.07 -11.16 2.99
C PHE A 207 1.77 -10.17 4.12
N ARG A 208 0.51 -10.06 4.57
CA ARG A 208 0.07 -9.13 5.62
C ARG A 208 0.81 -9.33 6.95
N GLU A 209 1.38 -10.52 7.16
CA GLU A 209 2.26 -10.82 8.28
C GLU A 209 3.53 -9.95 8.32
N LEU A 210 3.90 -9.33 7.18
CA LEU A 210 5.04 -8.41 7.06
C LEU A 210 4.68 -6.96 7.36
N THR A 211 3.40 -6.62 7.59
CA THR A 211 3.00 -5.26 7.93
C THR A 211 3.69 -4.82 9.24
N PRO A 212 4.41 -3.68 9.25
CA PRO A 212 5.08 -3.19 10.46
C PRO A 212 4.09 -2.94 11.61
N VAL A 213 4.61 -3.03 12.84
CA VAL A 213 3.84 -2.68 14.03
C VAL A 213 3.92 -1.17 14.26
N GLY A 214 2.79 -0.57 14.64
CA GLY A 214 2.70 0.86 14.93
C GLY A 214 2.48 1.71 13.68
N LYS A 215 2.96 2.96 13.74
CA LYS A 215 2.62 4.04 12.79
C LYS A 215 2.90 3.68 11.33
N ASP A 216 4.04 3.07 11.04
CA ASP A 216 4.41 2.73 9.66
C ASP A 216 3.46 1.71 9.04
N GLY A 217 3.03 0.71 9.82
CA GLY A 217 2.02 -0.24 9.34
C GLY A 217 0.64 0.38 9.19
N ASP A 218 0.30 1.34 10.05
CA ASP A 218 -0.97 2.05 9.98
C ASP A 218 -1.03 2.98 8.75
N GLU A 219 0.08 3.66 8.46
CA GLU A 219 0.27 4.49 7.27
C GLU A 219 0.21 3.66 5.98
N MET A 220 0.87 2.50 5.98
CA MET A 220 0.85 1.56 4.86
C MET A 220 -0.59 1.14 4.49
N ILE A 221 -1.40 0.81 5.49
CA ILE A 221 -2.80 0.43 5.29
C ILE A 221 -3.62 1.61 4.77
N ARG A 222 -3.40 2.81 5.32
CA ARG A 222 -4.09 4.03 4.88
C ARG A 222 -3.83 4.33 3.41
N ARG A 223 -2.57 4.35 2.98
CA ARG A 223 -2.20 4.60 1.57
C ARG A 223 -2.78 3.56 0.62
N LEU A 224 -2.79 2.30 1.03
CA LEU A 224 -3.41 1.24 0.25
C LEU A 224 -4.92 1.48 0.11
N GLY A 225 -5.61 1.85 1.19
CA GLY A 225 -7.03 2.20 1.19
C GLY A 225 -7.35 3.38 0.25
N GLU A 226 -6.61 4.48 0.36
CA GLU A 226 -6.77 5.67 -0.50
C GLU A 226 -6.62 5.34 -1.99
N ARG A 227 -5.68 4.45 -2.29
CA ARG A 227 -5.44 4.01 -3.66
C ARG A 227 -6.55 3.13 -4.21
N LEU A 228 -7.19 2.32 -3.37
CA LEU A 228 -8.36 1.55 -3.78
C LEU A 228 -9.54 2.48 -4.08
N VAL A 229 -9.75 3.49 -3.25
CA VAL A 229 -10.78 4.53 -3.48
C VAL A 229 -10.55 5.26 -4.81
N SER A 230 -9.31 5.57 -5.18
CA SER A 230 -9.01 6.30 -6.43
C SER A 230 -9.32 5.52 -7.71
N VAL A 231 -9.51 4.20 -7.61
CA VAL A 231 -9.92 3.33 -8.72
C VAL A 231 -11.29 2.69 -8.52
N ASP A 232 -12.13 3.28 -7.66
CA ASP A 232 -13.51 2.88 -7.40
C ASP A 232 -13.66 1.48 -6.76
N LEU A 233 -12.64 1.02 -6.02
CA LEU A 233 -12.67 -0.20 -5.20
C LEU A 233 -13.05 0.15 -3.76
N LEU A 234 -14.26 0.70 -3.59
CA LEU A 234 -14.73 1.25 -2.32
C LEU A 234 -14.94 0.17 -1.25
N ALA A 235 -15.55 -0.97 -1.62
CA ALA A 235 -15.81 -2.08 -0.70
C ALA A 235 -14.51 -2.64 -0.10
N GLU A 236 -13.48 -2.85 -0.92
CA GLU A 236 -12.18 -3.35 -0.46
C GLU A 236 -11.44 -2.32 0.41
N ALA A 237 -11.56 -1.03 0.07
CA ALA A 237 -11.01 0.04 0.90
C ALA A 237 -11.68 0.10 2.27
N ALA A 238 -13.01 -0.05 2.31
CA ALA A 238 -13.80 -0.05 3.53
C ALA A 238 -13.43 -1.23 4.44
N GLU A 239 -13.33 -2.45 3.89
CA GLU A 239 -12.92 -3.64 4.66
C GLU A 239 -11.53 -3.46 5.28
N LEU A 240 -10.59 -2.94 4.49
CA LEU A 240 -9.22 -2.72 4.92
C LEU A 240 -9.14 -1.72 6.10
N LEU A 241 -9.81 -0.57 6.00
CA LEU A 241 -9.80 0.45 7.04
C LEU A 241 -10.64 0.04 8.27
N ASP A 242 -11.75 -0.70 8.09
CA ASP A 242 -12.54 -1.22 9.21
C ASP A 242 -11.70 -2.16 10.09
N HIS A 243 -10.94 -3.06 9.47
CA HIS A 243 -10.00 -3.91 10.21
C HIS A 243 -8.97 -3.08 11.01
N GLN A 244 -8.43 -2.02 10.40
CA GLN A 244 -7.49 -1.12 11.07
C GLN A 244 -8.12 -0.39 12.27
N VAL A 245 -9.33 0.13 12.11
CA VAL A 245 -10.10 0.80 13.17
C VAL A 245 -10.44 -0.16 14.31
N ARG A 246 -10.80 -1.41 14.01
CA ARG A 246 -11.18 -2.41 15.02
C ARG A 246 -10.00 -2.90 15.84
N TYR A 247 -8.87 -3.21 15.20
CA TYR A 247 -7.83 -4.03 15.82
C TYR A 247 -6.50 -3.32 16.03
N ARG A 248 -6.23 -2.18 15.37
CA ARG A 248 -4.91 -1.55 15.39
C ARG A 248 -4.88 -0.17 16.04
N LEU A 249 -5.89 0.65 15.78
CA LEU A 249 -5.88 2.06 16.21
C LEU A 249 -6.51 2.28 17.59
N ALA A 250 -6.07 3.35 18.24
CA ALA A 250 -6.63 3.86 19.49
C ALA A 250 -6.62 5.39 19.53
N GLY A 251 -7.43 5.98 20.43
CA GLY A 251 -7.45 7.43 20.63
C GLY A 251 -7.79 8.21 19.35
N THR A 252 -7.29 9.44 19.24
CA THR A 252 -7.63 10.36 18.14
C THR A 252 -7.40 9.76 16.75
N ALA A 253 -6.32 8.99 16.56
CA ALA A 253 -6.02 8.31 15.29
C ALA A 253 -7.14 7.34 14.88
N LYS A 254 -7.72 6.59 15.83
CA LYS A 254 -8.88 5.72 15.57
C LYS A 254 -10.09 6.52 15.10
N ALA A 255 -10.35 7.67 15.74
CA ALA A 255 -11.49 8.51 15.39
C ALA A 255 -11.35 9.17 14.02
N GLN A 256 -10.11 9.54 13.63
CA GLN A 256 -9.79 10.11 12.33
C GLN A 256 -9.95 9.08 11.20
N VAL A 257 -9.35 7.89 11.34
CA VAL A 257 -9.49 6.83 10.33
C VAL A 257 -10.93 6.32 10.25
N ALA A 258 -11.67 6.29 11.36
CA ALA A 258 -13.08 5.96 11.33
C ALA A 258 -13.93 7.00 10.57
N ALA A 259 -13.56 8.29 10.59
CA ALA A 259 -14.22 9.30 9.77
C ALA A 259 -13.96 9.07 8.28
N GLN A 260 -12.72 8.72 7.91
CA GLN A 260 -12.36 8.34 6.53
C GLN A 260 -13.12 7.10 6.06
N LEU A 261 -13.21 6.07 6.91
CA LEU A 261 -13.99 4.88 6.64
C LEU A 261 -15.47 5.22 6.42
N ALA A 262 -16.06 6.09 7.25
CA ALA A 262 -17.45 6.51 7.08
C ALA A 262 -17.69 7.25 5.75
N VAL A 263 -16.74 8.08 5.30
CA VAL A 263 -16.79 8.71 3.96
C VAL A 263 -16.84 7.65 2.86
N ILE A 264 -15.99 6.62 2.94
CA ILE A 264 -15.95 5.54 1.94
C ILE A 264 -17.25 4.72 1.97
N GLN A 265 -17.76 4.41 3.16
CA GLN A 265 -19.03 3.69 3.34
C GLN A 265 -20.20 4.48 2.77
N LEU A 266 -20.26 5.80 2.97
CA LEU A 266 -21.28 6.64 2.35
C LEU A 266 -21.18 6.66 0.82
N LEU A 267 -19.97 6.72 0.25
CA LEU A 267 -19.77 6.61 -1.19
C LEU A 267 -20.22 5.25 -1.75
N ASP A 268 -20.02 4.18 -0.98
CA ASP A 268 -20.45 2.82 -1.32
C ASP A 268 -21.93 2.56 -1.00
N ARG A 269 -22.70 3.61 -0.66
CA ARG A 269 -24.13 3.55 -0.30
C ARG A 269 -24.42 2.63 0.90
N GLN A 270 -23.57 2.69 1.92
CA GLN A 270 -23.69 1.96 3.19
C GLN A 270 -23.83 2.94 4.37
N PRO A 271 -24.94 3.70 4.47
CA PRO A 271 -25.11 4.70 5.51
C PRO A 271 -25.21 4.10 6.92
N GLU A 272 -25.80 2.90 7.07
CA GLU A 272 -25.87 2.20 8.36
C GLU A 272 -24.48 1.87 8.90
N ASP A 273 -23.59 1.40 8.04
CA ASP A 273 -22.22 1.04 8.41
C ASP A 273 -21.40 2.28 8.74
N ALA A 274 -21.58 3.38 7.99
CA ALA A 274 -20.97 4.68 8.28
C ALA A 274 -21.40 5.18 9.67
N LEU A 275 -22.70 5.13 9.96
CA LEU A 275 -23.28 5.52 11.24
C LEU A 275 -22.73 4.67 12.40
N GLU A 276 -22.71 3.35 12.23
CA GLU A 276 -22.17 2.42 13.24
C GLU A 276 -20.68 2.68 13.49
N THR A 277 -19.90 2.90 12.43
CA THR A 277 -18.47 3.22 12.49
C THR A 277 -18.22 4.50 13.30
N ILE A 278 -18.94 5.59 13.02
CA ILE A 278 -18.81 6.83 13.77
C ILE A 278 -19.20 6.60 15.24
N ARG A 279 -20.35 5.96 15.49
CA ARG A 279 -20.86 5.76 16.86
C ARG A 279 -19.95 4.86 17.71
N ARG A 280 -19.44 3.74 17.17
CA ARG A 280 -18.55 2.82 17.91
C ARG A 280 -17.19 3.44 18.25
N THR A 281 -16.80 4.48 17.53
CA THR A 281 -15.49 5.14 17.68
C THR A 281 -15.55 6.48 18.39
N ARG A 282 -16.68 6.80 19.06
CA ARG A 282 -16.83 8.02 19.86
C ARG A 282 -15.77 8.10 20.96
N GLN A 283 -15.25 9.31 21.17
CA GLN A 283 -14.25 9.60 22.19
C GLN A 283 -14.56 10.93 22.88
N THR A 284 -14.26 11.01 24.17
CA THR A 284 -14.60 12.16 25.02
C THR A 284 -13.72 13.39 24.74
N ARG A 285 -12.49 13.19 24.24
CA ARG A 285 -11.51 14.26 24.02
C ARG A 285 -10.97 14.19 22.61
N LEU A 286 -11.74 14.74 21.67
CA LEU A 286 -11.32 14.93 20.28
C LEU A 286 -10.99 16.40 20.02
N PRO A 287 -10.08 16.70 19.09
CA PRO A 287 -9.98 18.03 18.49
C PRO A 287 -11.36 18.48 18.00
N GLN A 288 -11.69 19.77 18.18
CA GLN A 288 -13.01 20.31 17.87
C GLN A 288 -13.38 20.07 16.40
N ASP A 289 -12.46 20.35 15.47
CA ASP A 289 -12.69 20.20 14.03
C ASP A 289 -13.01 18.75 13.67
N LEU A 290 -12.27 17.78 14.23
CA LEU A 290 -12.55 16.36 14.02
C LEU A 290 -13.91 15.95 14.60
N ASN A 291 -14.31 16.52 15.74
CA ASN A 291 -15.62 16.26 16.32
C ASN A 291 -16.74 16.81 15.43
N VAL A 292 -16.59 18.03 14.89
CA VAL A 292 -17.54 18.62 13.94
C VAL A 292 -17.65 17.76 12.69
N THR A 293 -16.53 17.39 12.05
CA THR A 293 -16.52 16.49 10.88
C THR A 293 -17.29 15.20 11.15
N ARG A 294 -17.09 14.58 12.31
CA ARG A 294 -17.77 13.34 12.68
C ARG A 294 -19.27 13.52 12.91
N LEU A 295 -19.69 14.66 13.46
CA LEU A 295 -21.12 14.99 13.61
C LEU A 295 -21.78 15.22 12.24
N LEU A 296 -21.10 15.90 11.32
CA LEU A 296 -21.60 16.11 9.96
C LEU A 296 -21.71 14.80 9.18
N LEU A 297 -20.73 13.90 9.32
CA LEU A 297 -20.81 12.55 8.72
C LEU A 297 -21.94 11.71 9.34
N GLU A 298 -22.14 11.81 10.66
CA GLU A 298 -23.25 11.14 11.33
C GLU A 298 -24.60 11.67 10.84
N ALA A 299 -24.76 12.99 10.74
CA ALA A 299 -25.96 13.62 10.20
C ALA A 299 -26.20 13.28 8.73
N ARG A 300 -25.14 13.21 7.91
CA ARG A 300 -25.26 12.77 6.51
C ARG A 300 -25.74 11.32 6.42
N ALA A 301 -25.16 10.41 7.22
CA ALA A 301 -25.62 9.02 7.26
C ALA A 301 -27.09 8.90 7.66
N LEU A 302 -27.55 9.69 8.63
CA LEU A 302 -28.97 9.75 9.03
C LEU A 302 -29.87 10.29 7.92
N THR A 303 -29.39 11.29 7.17
CA THR A 303 -30.10 11.87 6.02
C THR A 303 -30.34 10.83 4.93
N GLU A 304 -29.32 10.04 4.57
CA GLU A 304 -29.42 8.93 3.62
C GLU A 304 -30.36 7.81 4.10
N MET A 305 -30.60 7.73 5.42
CA MET A 305 -31.55 6.81 6.05
C MET A 305 -32.94 7.44 6.27
N GLU A 306 -33.19 8.64 5.72
CA GLU A 306 -34.43 9.42 5.85
C GLU A 306 -34.78 9.83 7.30
N ASP A 307 -33.81 9.80 8.23
CA ASP A 307 -33.97 10.23 9.63
C ASP A 307 -33.63 11.74 9.77
N TYR A 308 -34.41 12.57 9.07
CA TYR A 308 -34.15 13.99 8.89
C TYR A 308 -34.22 14.81 10.19
N GLU A 309 -35.15 14.49 11.08
CA GLU A 309 -35.33 15.19 12.36
C GLU A 309 -34.09 15.03 13.23
N TYR A 310 -33.60 13.79 13.39
CA TYR A 310 -32.41 13.53 14.18
C TYR A 310 -31.14 14.07 13.53
N ALA A 311 -31.06 14.08 12.19
CA ALA A 311 -29.96 14.71 11.45
C ALA A 311 -29.88 16.22 11.72
N LEU A 312 -31.01 16.93 11.69
CA LEU A 312 -31.09 18.37 11.98
C LEU A 312 -30.72 18.68 13.43
N ASP A 313 -31.25 17.92 14.38
CA ASP A 313 -30.92 18.06 15.81
C ASP A 313 -29.41 17.89 16.06
N LEU A 314 -28.76 16.97 15.34
CA LEU A 314 -27.35 16.69 15.52
C LEU A 314 -26.43 17.84 15.07
N ILE A 315 -26.84 18.59 14.05
CA ILE A 315 -26.08 19.72 13.49
C ILE A 315 -26.60 21.07 13.97
N ASP A 316 -27.51 21.08 14.94
CA ASP A 316 -27.99 22.31 15.56
C ASP A 316 -26.84 23.04 16.27
N GLY A 317 -26.78 24.36 16.08
CA GLY A 317 -25.69 25.21 16.58
C GLY A 317 -24.32 25.02 15.90
N ILE A 318 -24.19 24.17 14.87
CA ILE A 318 -22.98 24.08 14.05
C ILE A 318 -23.07 25.09 12.90
N GLU A 319 -22.28 26.17 13.00
CA GLU A 319 -22.20 27.27 12.04
C GLU A 319 -20.94 27.11 11.16
N THR A 320 -20.99 26.17 10.22
CA THR A 320 -19.92 25.95 9.23
C THR A 320 -20.53 25.88 7.83
N PRO A 321 -19.81 26.26 6.76
CA PRO A 321 -20.33 26.17 5.39
C PRO A 321 -20.84 24.76 5.04
N GLU A 322 -20.17 23.73 5.53
CA GLU A 322 -20.53 22.32 5.32
C GLU A 322 -21.83 21.96 6.05
N ALA A 323 -22.00 22.46 7.29
CA ALA A 323 -23.25 22.29 8.04
C ALA A 323 -24.42 23.01 7.39
N ASP A 324 -24.20 24.21 6.85
CA ASP A 324 -25.24 25.00 6.18
C ASP A 324 -25.70 24.32 4.89
N LEU A 325 -24.75 23.78 4.11
CA LEU A 325 -25.05 22.95 2.94
C LEU A 325 -25.84 21.70 3.31
N LEU A 326 -25.38 20.95 4.32
CA LEU A 326 -26.07 19.74 4.78
C LEU A 326 -27.48 20.06 5.29
N ARG A 327 -27.66 21.17 6.02
CA ARG A 327 -28.97 21.61 6.50
C ARG A 327 -29.92 21.97 5.36
N ALA A 328 -29.42 22.66 4.33
CA ALA A 328 -30.19 22.96 3.13
C ALA A 328 -30.62 21.68 2.40
N ASP A 329 -29.74 20.67 2.34
CA ASP A 329 -30.03 19.38 1.74
C ASP A 329 -31.06 18.58 2.54
N ILE A 330 -30.92 18.51 3.87
CA ILE A 330 -31.91 17.82 4.72
C ILE A 330 -33.30 18.44 4.56
N TYR A 331 -33.41 19.77 4.55
CA TYR A 331 -34.71 20.42 4.33
C TYR A 331 -35.27 20.19 2.93
N TRP A 332 -34.40 20.10 1.92
CA TRP A 332 -34.80 19.80 0.56
C TRP A 332 -35.34 18.36 0.44
N GLU A 333 -34.62 17.38 0.99
CA GLU A 333 -35.01 15.96 0.95
C GLU A 333 -36.23 15.65 1.80
N SER A 334 -36.40 16.34 2.95
CA SER A 334 -37.61 16.25 3.79
C SER A 334 -38.81 17.04 3.25
N GLU A 335 -38.70 17.61 2.04
CA GLU A 335 -39.75 18.42 1.39
C GLU A 335 -40.20 19.65 2.21
N ASN A 336 -39.36 20.13 3.13
CA ASN A 336 -39.63 21.34 3.90
C ASN A 336 -39.20 22.58 3.11
N TRP A 337 -39.99 22.91 2.08
CA TRP A 337 -39.63 23.92 1.07
C TRP A 337 -39.32 25.31 1.64
N THR A 338 -40.08 25.78 2.63
CA THR A 338 -39.82 27.07 3.30
C THR A 338 -38.45 27.08 3.97
N ALA A 339 -38.14 26.04 4.75
CA ALA A 339 -36.85 25.95 5.44
C ALA A 339 -35.68 25.71 4.47
N ALA A 340 -35.90 24.90 3.43
CA ALA A 340 -34.91 24.62 2.39
C ALA A 340 -34.49 25.90 1.67
N ALA A 341 -35.46 26.72 1.23
CA ALA A 341 -35.19 27.97 0.56
C ALA A 341 -34.38 28.93 1.45
N GLY A 342 -34.79 29.08 2.71
CA GLY A 342 -34.07 29.90 3.69
C GLY A 342 -32.63 29.42 3.93
N ALA A 343 -32.43 28.11 4.11
CA ALA A 343 -31.10 27.53 4.31
C ALA A 343 -30.20 27.71 3.07
N MET A 344 -30.74 27.59 1.86
CA MET A 344 -29.99 27.85 0.62
C MET A 344 -29.60 29.32 0.48
N GLU A 345 -30.46 30.25 0.91
CA GLU A 345 -30.06 31.66 1.00
C GLU A 345 -28.92 31.88 1.99
N THR A 346 -28.91 31.18 3.14
CA THR A 346 -27.80 31.22 4.09
C THR A 346 -26.50 30.75 3.44
N VAL A 347 -26.51 29.62 2.73
CA VAL A 347 -25.36 29.10 1.97
C VAL A 347 -24.86 30.13 0.94
N LEU A 348 -25.77 30.78 0.23
CA LEU A 348 -25.45 31.77 -0.79
C LEU A 348 -24.96 33.11 -0.22
N GLY A 349 -25.33 33.42 1.03
CA GLY A 349 -24.96 34.64 1.75
C GLY A 349 -25.11 35.91 0.91
N GLU A 350 -24.03 36.70 0.84
CA GLU A 350 -23.99 37.96 0.10
C GLU A 350 -23.29 37.83 -1.28
N ARG A 351 -23.24 36.62 -1.86
CA ARG A 351 -22.57 36.38 -3.14
C ARG A 351 -23.10 37.24 -4.29
N TRP A 352 -24.35 37.67 -4.21
CA TRP A 352 -24.94 38.61 -5.16
C TRP A 352 -24.26 39.99 -5.19
N ARG A 353 -23.61 40.42 -4.09
CA ARG A 353 -22.87 41.71 -4.02
C ARG A 353 -21.45 41.63 -4.55
N VAL A 354 -20.86 40.44 -4.55
CA VAL A 354 -19.47 40.24 -4.97
C VAL A 354 -19.38 40.35 -6.50
N PRO A 355 -18.45 41.13 -7.09
CA PRO A 355 -18.40 41.34 -8.54
C PRO A 355 -18.23 40.06 -9.37
N ALA A 356 -17.50 39.07 -8.86
CA ALA A 356 -17.28 37.79 -9.54
C ALA A 356 -18.59 37.08 -9.92
N SER A 357 -18.60 36.41 -11.07
CA SER A 357 -19.71 35.58 -11.50
C SER A 357 -19.98 34.43 -10.52
N LEU A 358 -21.20 33.90 -10.54
CA LEU A 358 -21.54 32.72 -9.76
C LEU A 358 -20.93 31.47 -10.42
N THR A 359 -20.40 30.57 -9.60
CA THR A 359 -20.00 29.23 -10.06
C THR A 359 -21.24 28.41 -10.45
N LEU A 360 -21.05 27.29 -11.17
CA LEU A 360 -22.19 26.42 -11.52
C LEU A 360 -22.90 25.86 -10.26
N VAL A 361 -22.15 25.57 -9.20
CA VAL A 361 -22.69 25.13 -7.91
C VAL A 361 -23.56 26.23 -7.29
N GLU A 362 -23.05 27.47 -7.24
CA GLU A 362 -23.80 28.61 -6.71
C GLU A 362 -25.06 28.92 -7.55
N GLN A 363 -24.98 28.82 -8.88
CA GLN A 363 -26.15 28.96 -9.74
C GLN A 363 -27.18 27.85 -9.48
N GLY A 364 -26.72 26.62 -9.25
CA GLY A 364 -27.56 25.49 -8.86
C GLY A 364 -28.27 25.74 -7.53
N GLN A 365 -27.57 26.27 -6.52
CA GLN A 365 -28.17 26.63 -5.23
C GLN A 365 -29.21 27.76 -5.36
N VAL A 366 -28.94 28.79 -6.17
CA VAL A 366 -29.94 29.82 -6.50
C VAL A 366 -31.18 29.18 -7.14
N MET A 367 -30.98 28.21 -8.04
CA MET A 367 -32.07 27.53 -8.71
C MET A 367 -32.90 26.67 -7.75
N ARG A 368 -32.25 25.91 -6.85
CA ARG A 368 -32.92 25.14 -5.80
C ARG A 368 -33.72 26.07 -4.87
N ALA A 369 -33.15 27.19 -4.43
CA ALA A 369 -33.85 28.17 -3.60
C ALA A 369 -35.10 28.73 -4.30
N SER A 370 -34.99 29.07 -5.59
CA SER A 370 -36.13 29.53 -6.39
C SER A 370 -37.24 28.48 -6.49
N ILE A 371 -36.88 27.21 -6.71
CA ILE A 371 -37.85 26.11 -6.78
C ILE A 371 -38.52 25.91 -5.42
N ALA A 372 -37.74 25.92 -4.34
CA ALA A 372 -38.25 25.76 -2.99
C ALA A 372 -39.23 26.90 -2.61
N TYR A 373 -38.91 28.16 -2.91
CA TYR A 373 -39.86 29.26 -2.70
C TYR A 373 -41.12 29.14 -3.55
N ALA A 374 -41.00 28.69 -4.80
CA ALA A 374 -42.15 28.46 -5.67
C ALA A 374 -43.05 27.33 -5.14
N LEU A 375 -42.47 26.23 -4.65
CA LEU A 375 -43.20 25.11 -4.02
C LEU A 375 -43.84 25.51 -2.69
N ALA A 376 -43.18 26.36 -1.90
CA ALA A 376 -43.72 26.91 -0.65
C ALA A 376 -44.82 27.95 -0.88
N GLY A 377 -45.00 28.46 -2.11
CA GLY A 377 -45.94 29.54 -2.42
C GLY A 377 -45.48 30.92 -1.92
N GLU A 378 -44.19 31.09 -1.63
CA GLU A 378 -43.61 32.31 -1.07
C GLU A 378 -43.17 33.29 -2.17
N GLN A 379 -44.14 33.83 -2.92
CA GLN A 379 -43.88 34.71 -4.05
C GLN A 379 -42.99 35.92 -3.70
N GLN A 380 -43.20 36.52 -2.53
CA GLN A 380 -42.44 37.70 -2.11
C GLN A 380 -40.96 37.39 -1.91
N ALA A 381 -40.64 36.21 -1.36
CA ALA A 381 -39.26 35.78 -1.17
C ALA A 381 -38.61 35.41 -2.51
N LEU A 382 -39.35 34.75 -3.40
CA LEU A 382 -38.91 34.47 -4.77
C LEU A 382 -38.59 35.76 -5.55
N ASP A 383 -39.44 36.78 -5.45
CA ASP A 383 -39.21 38.08 -6.09
C ASP A 383 -37.96 38.79 -5.52
N ALA A 384 -37.73 38.68 -4.20
CA ALA A 384 -36.54 39.23 -3.56
C ALA A 384 -35.26 38.48 -3.98
N LEU A 385 -35.32 37.15 -4.09
CA LEU A 385 -34.24 36.32 -4.61
C LEU A 385 -33.93 36.70 -6.07
N LYS A 386 -34.97 36.85 -6.91
CA LYS A 386 -34.85 37.34 -8.29
C LYS A 386 -34.20 38.72 -8.34
N GLY A 387 -34.60 39.64 -7.48
CA GLY A 387 -34.03 40.99 -7.42
C GLY A 387 -32.53 40.98 -7.11
N ARG A 388 -32.07 40.11 -6.19
CA ARG A 388 -30.66 39.99 -5.81
C ARG A 388 -29.82 39.24 -6.85
N TYR A 389 -30.25 38.05 -7.25
CA TYR A 389 -29.45 37.14 -8.07
C TYR A 389 -29.74 37.20 -9.56
N GLY A 390 -30.86 37.79 -9.97
CA GLY A 390 -31.28 37.92 -11.37
C GLY A 390 -30.19 38.45 -12.31
N PRO A 391 -29.49 39.56 -11.99
CA PRO A 391 -28.40 40.06 -12.83
C PRO A 391 -27.27 39.04 -13.07
N LYS A 392 -26.98 38.19 -12.07
CA LYS A 392 -25.94 37.16 -12.12
C LYS A 392 -26.40 35.85 -12.76
N MET A 393 -27.71 35.63 -12.89
CA MET A 393 -28.33 34.46 -13.51
C MET A 393 -28.69 34.69 -14.99
N THR A 394 -28.34 35.85 -15.57
CA THR A 394 -28.70 36.19 -16.98
C THR A 394 -27.96 35.37 -18.04
N MET A 395 -26.86 34.70 -17.68
CA MET A 395 -26.03 33.93 -18.60
C MET A 395 -25.68 32.58 -17.96
N GLY A 396 -25.54 31.54 -18.79
CA GLY A 396 -25.15 30.21 -18.35
C GLY A 396 -26.27 29.18 -18.46
N ARG A 397 -26.02 27.99 -17.91
CA ARG A 397 -26.88 26.80 -18.06
C ARG A 397 -28.31 27.02 -17.52
N TYR A 398 -28.45 27.82 -16.47
CA TYR A 398 -29.73 28.00 -15.76
C TYR A 398 -30.48 29.28 -16.11
N ALA A 399 -29.98 30.09 -17.06
CA ALA A 399 -30.52 31.43 -17.31
C ALA A 399 -31.98 31.43 -17.76
N GLU A 400 -32.31 30.63 -18.79
CA GLU A 400 -33.67 30.53 -19.31
C GLU A 400 -34.62 29.92 -18.27
N ALA A 401 -34.19 28.85 -17.60
CA ALA A 401 -34.93 28.18 -16.55
C ALA A 401 -35.27 29.12 -15.37
N PHE A 402 -34.29 29.91 -14.94
CA PHE A 402 -34.46 30.88 -13.85
C PHE A 402 -35.43 32.00 -14.23
N ASP A 403 -35.35 32.53 -15.46
CA ASP A 403 -36.26 33.58 -15.91
C ASP A 403 -37.71 33.08 -15.99
N VAL A 404 -37.94 31.91 -16.57
CA VAL A 404 -39.28 31.29 -16.65
C VAL A 404 -39.85 31.05 -15.25
N LEU A 405 -39.07 30.42 -14.36
CA LEU A 405 -39.48 30.11 -13.00
C LEU A 405 -39.87 31.36 -12.20
N THR A 406 -39.09 32.42 -12.33
CA THR A 406 -39.28 33.65 -11.55
C THR A 406 -40.26 34.64 -12.19
N GLN A 407 -40.81 34.38 -13.39
CA GLN A 407 -41.84 35.21 -14.03
C GLN A 407 -43.27 34.68 -13.80
N SER A 408 -43.44 33.37 -13.77
CA SER A 408 -44.74 32.74 -13.49
C SER A 408 -44.49 31.39 -12.82
N PRO A 409 -44.43 31.36 -11.48
CA PRO A 409 -44.26 30.13 -10.73
C PRO A 409 -45.59 29.36 -10.68
N ASP A 410 -46.06 28.89 -11.84
CA ASP A 410 -47.05 27.83 -11.86
C ASP A 410 -46.34 26.52 -11.49
N ALA A 411 -46.23 26.28 -10.18
CA ALA A 411 -45.65 25.07 -9.60
C ALA A 411 -46.41 23.79 -10.05
N SER A 412 -47.62 23.92 -10.60
CA SER A 412 -48.40 22.83 -11.15
C SER A 412 -48.16 22.57 -12.65
N GLY A 413 -47.35 23.40 -13.30
CA GLY A 413 -46.99 23.28 -14.71
C GLY A 413 -46.06 22.11 -15.00
N VAL A 414 -46.20 21.51 -16.20
CA VAL A 414 -45.33 20.40 -16.64
C VAL A 414 -43.87 20.83 -16.76
N ALA A 415 -43.62 22.04 -17.28
CA ALA A 415 -42.28 22.60 -17.42
C ALA A 415 -41.60 22.83 -16.06
N PHE A 416 -42.34 23.29 -15.05
CA PHE A 416 -41.85 23.43 -13.69
C PHE A 416 -41.44 22.08 -13.11
N ARG A 417 -42.30 21.05 -13.21
CA ARG A 417 -41.98 19.71 -12.69
C ARG A 417 -40.75 19.10 -13.35
N GLN A 418 -40.59 19.26 -14.66
CA GLN A 418 -39.40 18.78 -15.37
C GLN A 418 -38.12 19.49 -14.89
N LEU A 419 -38.21 20.79 -14.67
CA LEU A 419 -37.10 21.60 -14.18
C LEU A 419 -36.74 21.25 -12.72
N ALA A 420 -37.75 21.11 -11.87
CA ALA A 420 -37.60 20.70 -10.48
C ALA A 420 -36.97 19.30 -10.39
N SER A 421 -37.42 18.33 -11.19
CA SER A 421 -36.81 16.99 -11.27
C SER A 421 -35.34 17.07 -11.68
N THR A 422 -35.01 17.85 -12.72
CA THR A 422 -33.62 17.98 -13.20
C THR A 422 -32.68 18.58 -12.14
N ILE A 423 -33.21 19.47 -11.30
CA ILE A 423 -32.46 20.11 -10.21
C ILE A 423 -32.42 19.22 -8.95
N ALA A 424 -33.46 18.42 -8.71
CA ALA A 424 -33.51 17.42 -7.64
C ALA A 424 -32.52 16.27 -7.86
N ASP A 425 -32.23 15.92 -9.13
CA ASP A 425 -31.26 14.87 -9.48
C ASP A 425 -29.78 15.27 -9.23
N ILE A 426 -29.51 16.45 -8.65
CA ILE A 426 -28.15 16.87 -8.29
C ILE A 426 -27.71 16.05 -7.07
N ASP A 427 -26.73 15.16 -7.28
CA ASP A 427 -26.09 14.36 -6.23
C ASP A 427 -25.21 15.24 -5.33
N THR A 428 -25.78 15.76 -4.24
CA THR A 428 -25.06 16.59 -3.28
C THR A 428 -24.17 15.77 -2.33
N LEU A 429 -24.37 14.45 -2.26
CA LEU A 429 -23.54 13.55 -1.45
C LEU A 429 -22.09 13.60 -1.95
N GLN A 430 -21.91 13.50 -3.27
CA GLN A 430 -20.57 13.51 -3.86
C GLN A 430 -19.84 14.82 -3.60
N ASP A 431 -20.53 15.95 -3.72
CA ASP A 431 -19.95 17.28 -3.46
C ASP A 431 -19.59 17.43 -1.97
N PHE A 432 -20.47 16.98 -1.07
CA PHE A 432 -20.21 16.96 0.37
C PHE A 432 -18.98 16.10 0.70
N LEU A 433 -18.91 14.89 0.14
CA LEU A 433 -17.81 13.95 0.39
C LEU A 433 -16.51 14.34 -0.31
N ALA A 434 -16.56 15.12 -1.39
CA ALA A 434 -15.37 15.64 -2.07
C ALA A 434 -14.54 16.53 -1.14
N ASN A 435 -15.18 17.34 -0.29
CA ASN A 435 -14.51 18.17 0.72
C ASN A 435 -13.69 17.31 1.70
N TYR A 436 -14.18 16.10 2.02
CA TYR A 436 -13.49 15.18 2.92
C TYR A 436 -12.44 14.30 2.23
N ARG A 437 -12.45 14.15 0.90
CA ARG A 437 -11.38 13.42 0.17
C ARG A 437 -10.05 14.20 0.14
N GLY A 438 -10.11 15.52 0.08
CA GLY A 438 -8.92 16.40 -0.01
C GLY A 438 -8.23 16.67 1.33
N ASP A 439 -9.00 16.85 2.40
CA ASP A 439 -8.45 17.14 3.74
C ASP A 439 -7.72 15.95 4.39
N VAL A 440 -7.92 14.74 3.86
CA VAL A 440 -7.22 13.53 4.28
C VAL A 440 -5.73 13.54 3.90
N SER A 441 -5.32 14.33 2.89
CA SER A 441 -3.91 14.48 2.52
C SER A 441 -3.20 15.67 3.15
N ALA A 442 -3.93 16.64 3.73
CA ALA A 442 -3.38 17.93 4.14
C ALA A 442 -3.02 18.03 5.64
N ALA A 443 -3.41 17.05 6.47
CA ALA A 443 -3.14 17.06 7.91
C ALA A 443 -1.69 16.67 8.30
N ASP A 444 -0.84 16.24 7.35
CA ASP A 444 0.52 15.74 7.62
C ASP A 444 1.65 16.81 7.46
N VAL A 445 1.35 18.11 7.53
CA VAL A 445 2.39 19.16 7.37
C VAL A 445 2.66 19.99 8.64
N ASN A 446 1.92 19.82 9.74
CA ASN A 446 2.25 20.52 10.99
C ASN A 446 1.92 19.69 12.25
N SER A 447 2.82 18.80 12.64
CA SER A 447 3.06 18.46 14.06
C SER A 447 4.45 17.91 14.28
#